data_AF-A0A9P5HAX4-F1
#
_entry.id   AF-A0A9P5HAX4-F1
#
_cell.length_a   1.000
_cell.length_b   1.000
_cell.length_c   1.000
_cell.angle_alpha   90.00
_cell.angle_beta   90.00
_cell.angle_gamma   90.00
#
_symmetry.space_group_name_H-M   'P 1'
#
loop_
_entity.id
_entity.type
_entity.pdbx_description
1 polymer ?
#
loop_
_entity_poly.entity_id
_entity_poly.type
_entity_poly.pdbx_seq_one_letter_code
_entity_poly.pdbx_strand_id
1 'polypeptide(L)'
;MTDVEQTPRLIDETPISPIRPNHGRKNSLENHLIHRPERAELVDKNILPASTAAPGLQAHQKELQKHMLEDKLNDKISHRPAPEELIKEGVLLNDPRAEKK
;
A
#
# COMPACT_ATOMS: atom_id res chain seq x y z
N MET A 1 14.74 -16.55 -15.10
CA MET A 1 15.48 -15.85 -14.04
C MET A 1 16.28 -14.76 -14.72
N THR A 2 15.75 -13.54 -14.77
CA THR A 2 16.47 -12.37 -15.25
C THR A 2 16.74 -11.51 -14.02
N ASP A 3 17.97 -11.61 -13.52
CA ASP A 3 18.47 -10.79 -12.42
C ASP A 3 18.41 -9.32 -12.82
N VAL A 4 17.55 -8.57 -12.15
CA VAL A 4 17.52 -7.11 -12.20
C VAL A 4 18.68 -6.64 -11.34
N GLU A 5 19.83 -6.38 -11.97
CA GLU A 5 20.94 -5.72 -11.30
C GLU A 5 20.46 -4.37 -10.77
N GLN A 6 20.35 -4.29 -9.45
CA GLN A 6 19.98 -3.09 -8.74
C GLN A 6 21.21 -2.19 -8.66
N THR A 7 21.50 -1.45 -9.73
CA THR A 7 22.49 -0.38 -9.71
C THR A 7 22.12 0.61 -8.60
N PRO A 8 23.00 0.91 -7.63
CA PRO A 8 22.71 1.87 -6.58
C PRO A 8 22.43 3.23 -7.23
N ARG A 9 21.26 3.82 -6.92
CA ARG A 9 20.85 5.13 -7.45
C ARG A 9 21.95 6.14 -7.15
N LEU A 10 22.67 6.60 -8.18
CA LEU A 10 23.68 7.65 -8.06
C LEU A 10 23.01 8.88 -7.44
N ILE A 11 23.36 9.20 -6.19
CA ILE A 11 22.85 10.39 -5.52
C ILE A 11 23.50 11.60 -6.21
N ASP A 12 22.69 12.55 -6.68
CA ASP A 12 23.16 13.77 -7.34
C ASP A 12 23.68 14.75 -6.28
N GLU A 13 24.98 14.64 -5.98
CA GLU A 13 25.72 15.48 -5.04
C GLU A 13 26.04 16.90 -5.58
N THR A 14 25.40 17.34 -6.67
CA THR A 14 25.63 18.72 -7.14
C THR A 14 25.21 19.73 -6.04
N PRO A 15 25.94 20.84 -5.83
CA PRO A 15 25.59 21.82 -4.78
C PRO A 15 24.33 22.62 -5.14
N ILE A 16 23.55 23.04 -4.14
CA ILE A 16 22.26 23.76 -4.31
C ILE A 16 22.47 25.25 -4.69
N SER A 17 23.70 25.73 -4.71
CA SER A 17 24.03 27.15 -4.87
C SER A 17 23.62 27.72 -6.25
N PRO A 18 23.11 28.97 -6.33
CA PRO A 18 22.37 29.47 -7.50
C PRO A 18 23.25 29.91 -8.69
N ILE A 19 24.58 29.81 -8.58
CA ILE A 19 25.50 30.67 -9.36
C ILE A 19 26.23 29.96 -10.50
N ARG A 20 25.96 28.68 -10.78
CA ARG A 20 26.61 27.99 -11.93
C ARG A 20 25.58 27.48 -12.95
N PRO A 21 25.87 27.59 -14.26
CA PRO A 21 25.07 26.98 -15.32
C PRO A 21 25.34 25.47 -15.35
N ASN A 22 25.10 24.78 -14.23
CA ASN A 22 25.39 23.37 -14.10
C ASN A 22 24.24 22.57 -14.71
N HIS A 23 24.40 22.17 -15.97
CA HIS A 23 23.42 21.41 -16.74
C HIS A 23 23.22 19.99 -16.16
N GLY A 24 24.15 19.47 -15.34
CA GLY A 24 24.07 18.13 -14.75
C GLY A 24 22.78 17.87 -13.96
N ARG A 25 22.37 18.80 -13.08
CA ARG A 25 21.12 18.66 -12.31
C ARG A 25 19.88 18.74 -13.22
N LYS A 26 19.91 19.61 -14.24
CA LYS A 26 18.82 19.70 -15.22
C LYS A 26 18.66 18.37 -15.97
N ASN A 27 19.79 17.79 -16.40
CA ASN A 27 19.81 16.50 -17.10
C ASN A 27 19.34 15.35 -16.18
N SER A 28 19.76 15.34 -14.91
CA SER A 28 19.30 14.36 -13.91
C SER A 28 17.79 14.47 -13.68
N LEU A 29 17.26 15.68 -13.46
CA LEU A 29 15.83 15.91 -13.27
C LEU A 29 15.03 15.50 -14.50
N GLU A 30 15.49 15.86 -15.71
CA GLU A 30 14.87 15.47 -16.97
C GLU A 30 14.76 13.95 -17.10
N ASN A 31 15.85 13.22 -16.82
CA ASN A 31 15.85 11.76 -16.81
C ASN A 31 14.83 11.18 -15.81
N HIS A 32 14.71 11.75 -14.61
CA HIS A 32 13.74 11.29 -13.61
C HIS A 32 12.28 11.60 -13.98
N LEU A 33 12.04 12.71 -14.68
CA LEU A 33 10.70 13.07 -15.17
C LEU A 33 10.26 12.15 -16.32
N ILE A 34 11.19 11.74 -17.20
CA ILE A 34 10.92 10.77 -18.27
C ILE A 34 10.52 9.41 -17.70
N HIS A 35 11.20 8.95 -16.64
CA HIS A 35 10.92 7.67 -15.99
C HIS A 35 9.95 7.78 -14.82
N ARG A 36 9.17 8.86 -14.73
CA ARG A 36 8.23 9.08 -13.63
C ARG A 36 7.10 8.06 -13.71
N PRO A 37 6.85 7.27 -12.64
CA PRO A 37 5.73 6.33 -12.61
C PRO A 37 4.38 7.05 -12.64
N GLU A 38 3.39 6.39 -13.23
CA GLU A 38 2.01 6.85 -13.24
C GLU A 38 1.38 6.82 -11.84
N ARG A 39 0.39 7.68 -11.62
CA ARG A 39 -0.31 7.74 -10.31
C ARG A 39 -0.91 6.39 -9.92
N ALA A 40 -1.47 5.66 -10.89
CA ALA A 40 -2.09 4.36 -10.66
C ALA A 40 -1.09 3.36 -10.07
N GLU A 41 0.12 3.27 -10.61
CA GLU A 41 1.16 2.37 -10.11
C GLU A 41 1.57 2.68 -8.67
N LEU A 42 1.61 3.97 -8.31
CA LEU A 42 1.91 4.40 -6.94
C LEU A 42 0.79 4.03 -5.97
N VAL A 43 -0.46 4.04 -6.42
CA VAL A 43 -1.61 3.60 -5.62
C VAL A 43 -1.58 2.08 -5.43
N ASP A 44 -1.32 1.32 -6.49
CA ASP A 44 -1.24 -0.15 -6.44
C ASP A 44 -0.10 -0.62 -5.52
N LYS A 45 1.03 0.09 -5.54
CA LYS A 45 2.17 -0.15 -4.64
C LYS A 45 1.93 0.38 -3.21
N ASN A 46 0.73 0.88 -2.90
CA ASN A 46 0.37 1.46 -1.60
C ASN A 46 1.28 2.62 -1.15
N ILE A 47 1.87 3.35 -2.10
CA ILE A 47 2.69 4.54 -1.84
C ILE A 47 1.78 5.77 -1.74
N LEU A 48 0.85 5.93 -2.69
CA LEU A 48 -0.16 6.99 -2.67
C LEU A 48 -1.52 6.44 -2.21
N PRO A 49 -2.30 7.22 -1.44
CA PRO A 49 -3.65 6.81 -1.11
C PRO A 49 -4.57 6.84 -2.34
N ALA A 50 -5.42 5.82 -2.47
CA ALA A 50 -6.46 5.70 -3.49
C ALA A 50 -7.66 6.65 -3.25
N SER A 51 -7.41 7.88 -2.78
CA SER A 51 -8.46 8.85 -2.45
C SER A 51 -8.46 10.04 -3.41
N THR A 52 -9.67 10.54 -3.68
CA THR A 52 -9.95 11.80 -4.38
C THR A 52 -10.03 12.99 -3.43
N ALA A 53 -9.94 12.77 -2.11
CA ALA A 53 -9.99 13.83 -1.12
C ALA A 53 -8.76 14.74 -1.19
N ALA A 54 -8.95 16.00 -0.79
CA ALA A 54 -7.89 16.98 -0.71
C ALA A 54 -6.73 16.48 0.19
N PRO A 55 -5.45 16.79 -0.12
CA PRO A 55 -4.30 16.27 0.62
C PRO A 55 -4.36 16.47 2.14
N GLY A 56 -4.89 17.61 2.59
CA GLY A 56 -5.03 17.91 4.03
C GLY A 56 -6.08 17.05 4.76
N LEU A 57 -7.00 16.41 4.04
CA LEU A 57 -8.08 15.60 4.63
C LEU A 57 -7.83 14.09 4.53
N GLN A 58 -6.84 13.65 3.75
CA GLN A 58 -6.56 12.24 3.52
C GLN A 58 -6.24 11.49 4.82
N ALA A 59 -5.56 12.13 5.76
CA ALA A 59 -5.25 11.57 7.06
C ALA A 59 -6.53 11.27 7.86
N HIS A 60 -7.41 12.25 8.01
CA HIS A 60 -8.69 12.09 8.73
C HIS A 60 -9.62 11.10 8.05
N GLN A 61 -9.66 11.09 6.72
CA GLN A 61 -10.44 10.09 5.98
C GLN A 61 -9.96 8.67 6.29
N LYS A 62 -8.64 8.44 6.29
CA LYS A 62 -8.06 7.12 6.59
C LYS A 62 -8.36 6.68 8.02
N GLU A 63 -8.27 7.60 8.98
CA GLU A 63 -8.60 7.36 10.38
C GLU A 63 -10.07 6.95 10.53
N LEU A 64 -11.00 7.72 9.94
CA LEU A 64 -12.42 7.39 9.94
C LEU A 64 -12.69 6.00 9.31
N GLN A 65 -12.10 5.73 8.14
CA GLN A 65 -12.25 4.44 7.46
C GLN A 65 -11.76 3.27 8.33
N LYS A 66 -10.66 3.47 9.06
CA LYS A 66 -10.13 2.47 9.99
C LYS A 66 -11.13 2.18 11.11
N HIS A 67 -11.66 3.21 11.77
CA HIS A 67 -12.63 3.04 12.85
C HIS A 67 -13.91 2.36 12.36
N MET A 68 -14.46 2.80 11.23
CA MET A 68 -15.64 2.16 10.64
C MET A 68 -15.41 0.68 10.32
N LEU A 69 -14.20 0.32 9.87
CA LEU A 69 -13.85 -1.07 9.59
C LEU A 69 -13.69 -1.88 10.88
N GLU A 70 -13.08 -1.29 11.90
CA GLU A 70 -12.93 -1.88 13.23
C GLU A 70 -14.28 -2.22 13.85
N ASP A 71 -15.21 -1.26 13.88
CA ASP A 71 -16.56 -1.46 14.41
C ASP A 71 -17.30 -2.57 13.64
N LYS A 72 -17.27 -2.50 12.30
CA LYS A 72 -17.89 -3.51 11.43
C LYS A 72 -17.28 -4.90 11.62
N LEU A 73 -15.97 -4.98 11.87
CA LEU A 73 -15.30 -6.25 12.11
C LEU A 73 -15.67 -6.81 13.48
N ASN A 74 -15.68 -5.97 14.52
CA ASN A 74 -16.07 -6.35 15.87
C ASN A 74 -17.49 -6.93 15.91
N ASP A 75 -18.44 -6.28 15.22
CA ASP A 75 -19.82 -6.77 15.11
C ASP A 75 -19.91 -8.15 14.42
N LYS A 76 -19.09 -8.38 13.39
CA LYS A 76 -19.06 -9.67 12.69
C LYS A 76 -18.38 -10.78 13.49
N ILE A 77 -17.34 -10.43 14.25
CA ILE A 77 -16.62 -11.38 15.10
C ILE A 77 -17.47 -11.77 16.31
N SER A 78 -18.23 -10.85 16.89
CA SER A 78 -19.10 -11.13 18.05
C SER A 78 -20.21 -12.14 17.70
N HIS A 79 -20.72 -12.10 16.48
CA HIS A 79 -21.72 -13.05 15.95
C HIS A 79 -21.10 -14.21 15.17
N ARG A 80 -19.82 -14.52 15.40
CA ARG A 80 -19.14 -15.62 14.69
C ARG A 80 -19.77 -16.96 15.10
N PRO A 81 -20.35 -17.74 14.16
CA PRO A 81 -20.95 -19.03 14.47
C PRO A 81 -19.89 -20.05 14.91
N ALA A 82 -20.31 -21.00 15.74
CA ALA A 82 -19.46 -22.11 16.15
C ALA A 82 -19.24 -23.07 14.96
N PRO A 83 -18.10 -23.77 14.87
CA PRO A 83 -17.86 -24.69 13.76
C PRO A 83 -18.84 -25.87 13.73
N GLU A 84 -19.41 -26.27 14.87
CA GLU A 84 -20.46 -27.29 14.93
C GLU A 84 -21.73 -26.85 14.19
N GLU A 85 -22.11 -25.57 14.33
CA GLU A 85 -23.24 -24.97 13.61
C GLU A 85 -22.97 -24.98 12.10
N LEU A 86 -21.76 -24.62 11.69
CA LEU A 86 -21.34 -24.63 10.29
C LEU A 86 -21.29 -26.05 9.69
N ILE A 87 -20.99 -27.09 10.48
CA ILE A 87 -21.05 -28.50 10.03
C ILE A 87 -22.51 -28.91 9.82
N LYS A 88 -23.40 -28.54 10.75
CA LYS A 88 -24.84 -28.81 10.64
C LYS A 88 -25.46 -28.15 9.40
N GLU A 89 -25.02 -26.95 9.07
CA GLU A 89 -25.44 -26.22 7.87
C GLU A 89 -24.79 -26.74 6.58
N GLY A 90 -23.86 -27.70 6.66
CA GLY A 90 -23.17 -28.28 5.51
C GLY A 90 -22.10 -27.37 4.89
N VAL A 91 -21.71 -26.29 5.57
CA VAL A 91 -20.66 -25.36 5.13
C VAL A 91 -19.27 -25.93 5.45
N LEU A 92 -19.10 -26.55 6.62
CA LEU A 92 -17.88 -27.26 7.00
C LEU A 92 -18.11 -28.77 6.92
N LEU A 93 -17.11 -29.52 6.45
CA LEU A 93 -17.18 -30.98 6.36
C LEU A 93 -16.85 -31.65 7.72
N ASN A 94 -15.80 -31.17 8.39
CA ASN A 94 -15.33 -31.61 9.71
C ASN A 94 -14.83 -30.40 10.53
N ASP A 95 -14.69 -30.51 11.86
CA ASP A 95 -14.09 -29.43 12.66
C ASP A 95 -12.58 -29.33 12.39
N PRO A 96 -12.08 -28.22 11.80
CA PRO A 96 -10.67 -28.05 11.46
C PRO A 96 -9.75 -27.99 12.70
N ARG A 97 -10.30 -27.82 13.91
CA ARG A 97 -9.53 -27.82 15.17
C ARG A 97 -9.30 -29.22 15.72
N ALA A 98 -10.07 -30.21 15.27
CA ALA A 98 -9.99 -31.58 15.78
C ALA A 98 -8.89 -32.41 15.09
N GLU A 99 -8.44 -32.04 13.89
CA GLU A 99 -7.50 -32.85 13.08
C GLU A 99 -6.01 -32.69 13.44
N LYS A 100 -5.69 -32.11 14.59
CA LYS A 100 -4.31 -32.08 15.11
C LYS A 100 -4.19 -32.88 16.39
N LYS A 101 -4.10 -34.20 16.26
CA LYS A 101 -3.55 -35.06 17.31
C LYS A 101 -2.76 -36.21 16.70
#